data_AF-H3G617-F1
#
_entry.id   AF-H3G617-F1
#
_cell.length_a   1.000
_cell.length_b   1.000
_cell.length_c   1.000
_cell.angle_alpha   90.00
_cell.angle_beta   90.00
_cell.angle_gamma   90.00
#
_symmetry.space_group_name_H-M   'P 1'
#
loop_
_entity.id
_entity.type
_entity.pdbx_description
1 polymer ?
#
loop_
_entity_poly.entity_id
_entity_poly.type
_entity_poly.pdbx_seq_one_letter_code
_entity_poly.pdbx_strand_id
1 'polypeptide(L)'
;DVIIDSMTSSTIFSTLDLRDGFYQILMRESDIPLTAVSTPSGMLWEWLVMPQGLKNAPATFNRCVTHLLRSVRDFAPSYFDDVFIHSRAVNGKSDVEMHTEHLRKLLELMRKHKLYANLKKCIFG
;
A
#
# COMPACT_ATOMS: atom_id res chain seq x y z
N ASP A 1 -0.89 -16.53 -12.08
CA ASP A 1 -1.12 -15.78 -10.83
C ASP A 1 -1.23 -14.32 -11.26
N VAL A 2 -2.39 -13.66 -11.11
CA VAL A 2 -2.72 -12.44 -11.89
C VAL A 2 -1.66 -11.33 -11.80
N ILE A 3 -1.02 -11.17 -10.63
CA ILE A 3 0.05 -10.20 -10.43
C ILE A 3 1.32 -10.62 -11.18
N ILE A 4 1.77 -11.86 -11.01
CA ILE A 4 2.95 -12.40 -11.72
C ILE A 4 2.74 -12.33 -13.23
N ASP A 5 1.54 -12.67 -13.70
CA ASP A 5 1.19 -12.65 -15.11
C ASP A 5 1.27 -11.21 -15.67
N SER A 6 0.86 -10.20 -14.91
CA SER A 6 0.95 -8.78 -15.30
C SER A 6 2.39 -8.25 -15.39
N MET A 7 3.30 -8.86 -14.63
CA MET A 7 4.71 -8.49 -14.56
C MET A 7 5.55 -9.14 -15.68
N THR A 8 4.97 -10.07 -16.44
CA THR A 8 5.62 -10.77 -17.56
C THR A 8 6.24 -9.76 -18.54
N SER A 9 7.46 -10.05 -19.00
CA SER A 9 8.24 -9.21 -19.93
C SER A 9 8.74 -7.87 -19.35
N SER A 10 8.53 -7.60 -18.06
CA SER A 10 9.20 -6.48 -17.38
C SER A 10 10.66 -6.84 -17.10
N THR A 11 11.53 -5.85 -17.10
CA THR A 11 12.99 -6.02 -16.97
C THR A 11 13.55 -5.36 -15.71
N ILE A 12 12.86 -4.36 -15.16
CA ILE A 12 13.22 -3.69 -13.91
C ILE A 12 12.03 -3.76 -12.95
N PHE A 13 12.36 -4.01 -11.68
CA PHE A 13 11.40 -4.23 -10.61
C PHE A 13 11.78 -3.46 -9.36
N SER A 14 10.78 -2.93 -8.67
CA SER A 14 10.90 -2.42 -7.30
C SER A 14 9.77 -2.99 -6.45
N THR A 15 9.99 -3.10 -5.15
CA THR A 15 8.96 -3.50 -4.19
C THR A 15 8.88 -2.47 -3.06
N LEU A 16 7.66 -2.05 -2.74
CA LEU A 16 7.39 -1.21 -1.57
C LEU A 16 6.58 -2.01 -0.56
N ASP A 17 7.02 -2.00 0.70
CA ASP A 17 6.27 -2.51 1.84
C ASP A 17 5.60 -1.31 2.53
N LEU A 18 4.27 -1.35 2.68
CA LEU A 18 3.52 -0.31 3.37
C LEU A 18 3.77 -0.37 4.87
N ARG A 19 4.11 0.77 5.47
CA ARG A 19 4.48 0.87 6.88
C ARG A 19 3.25 0.69 7.76
N ASP A 20 3.22 -0.35 8.60
CA ASP A 20 2.16 -0.53 9.59
C ASP A 20 0.75 -0.34 8.98
N GLY A 21 0.49 -1.02 7.86
CA GLY A 21 -0.58 -0.68 6.91
C GLY A 21 -1.95 -0.40 7.55
N PHE A 22 -2.39 -1.21 8.51
CA PHE A 22 -3.70 -1.03 9.16
C PHE A 22 -3.80 0.31 9.90
N TYR A 23 -2.74 0.73 10.60
CA TYR A 23 -2.74 1.99 11.35
C TYR A 23 -2.76 3.24 10.45
N GLN A 24 -2.63 3.09 9.12
CA GLN A 24 -2.78 4.19 8.17
C GLN A 24 -4.25 4.47 7.80
N ILE A 25 -5.16 3.56 8.13
CA ILE A 25 -6.58 3.69 7.77
C ILE A 25 -7.37 4.18 8.97
N LEU A 26 -8.10 5.28 8.79
CA LEU A 26 -8.97 5.82 9.83
C LEU A 26 -10.15 4.87 10.08
N MET A 27 -10.48 4.69 11.36
CA MET A 27 -11.74 4.09 11.76
C MET A 27 -12.88 5.01 11.37
N ARG A 28 -14.03 4.42 11.00
CA ARG A 28 -15.27 5.19 10.87
C ARG A 28 -15.66 5.71 12.25
N GLU A 29 -16.02 6.99 12.36
CA GLU A 29 -16.31 7.64 13.65
C GLU A 29 -17.35 6.87 14.50
N SER A 30 -18.39 6.32 13.87
CA SER A 30 -19.42 5.51 14.56
C SER A 30 -18.90 4.20 15.16
N ASP A 31 -17.77 3.70 14.65
CA ASP A 31 -17.22 2.39 14.99
C ASP A 31 -16.03 2.51 15.95
N ILE A 32 -15.52 3.72 16.21
CA ILE A 32 -14.42 3.99 17.15
C ILE A 32 -14.72 3.41 18.56
N PRO A 33 -15.92 3.60 19.16
CA PRO A 33 -16.21 3.06 20.49
C PRO A 33 -16.21 1.52 20.55
N LEU A 34 -16.40 0.84 19.41
CA LEU A 34 -16.36 -0.62 19.33
C LEU A 34 -14.95 -1.19 19.45
N THR A 35 -13.93 -0.32 19.34
CA THR A 35 -12.52 -0.69 19.45
C THR A 35 -11.95 -0.46 20.85
N ALA A 36 -12.81 -0.12 21.83
CA ALA A 36 -12.36 0.20 23.18
C ALA A 36 -11.57 -0.95 23.83
N VAL A 37 -10.41 -0.61 24.40
CA VAL A 37 -9.55 -1.52 25.17
C VAL A 37 -9.25 -0.94 26.54
N SER A 38 -9.16 -1.80 27.55
CA SER A 38 -8.78 -1.41 28.92
C SER A 38 -7.30 -1.68 29.18
N THR A 39 -6.60 -0.72 29.78
CA THR A 39 -5.23 -0.92 30.30
C THR A 39 -5.27 -1.53 31.71
N PRO A 40 -4.16 -2.09 32.22
CA PRO A 40 -4.08 -2.58 33.61
C PRO A 40 -4.38 -1.53 34.68
N SER A 41 -4.26 -0.24 34.36
CA SER A 41 -4.66 0.88 35.23
C SER A 41 -6.17 1.11 35.29
N GLY A 42 -6.96 0.39 34.50
CA GLY A 42 -8.42 0.57 34.38
C GLY A 42 -8.84 1.69 33.42
N MET A 43 -7.90 2.33 32.72
CA MET A 43 -8.23 3.36 31.73
C MET A 43 -8.74 2.72 30.44
N LEU A 44 -9.78 3.32 29.86
CA LEU A 44 -10.33 2.94 28.55
C LEU A 44 -9.72 3.81 27.45
N TRP A 45 -9.30 3.16 26.37
CA TRP A 45 -8.78 3.80 25.17
C TRP A 45 -9.48 3.26 23.93
N GLU A 46 -9.68 4.11 22.94
CA GLU A 46 -10.31 3.76 21.67
C GLU A 46 -9.31 3.99 20.52
N TRP A 47 -9.43 3.21 19.46
CA TRP A 47 -8.57 3.33 18.28
C TRP A 47 -9.19 4.27 17.24
N LEU A 48 -8.46 5.33 16.90
CA LEU A 48 -8.84 6.26 15.81
C LEU A 48 -8.47 5.73 14.42
N VAL A 49 -7.55 4.77 14.38
CA VAL A 49 -7.06 4.08 13.18
C VAL A 49 -7.32 2.59 13.33
N MET A 50 -7.37 1.85 12.23
CA MET A 50 -7.74 0.43 12.24
C MET A 50 -6.74 -0.39 13.08
N PRO A 51 -7.16 -0.98 14.22
CA PRO A 51 -6.26 -1.78 15.03
C PRO A 51 -6.03 -3.17 14.42
N GLN A 52 -4.89 -3.77 14.77
CA GLN A 52 -4.66 -5.19 14.55
C GLN A 52 -5.66 -6.04 15.35
N GLY A 53 -5.96 -7.23 14.85
CA GLY A 53 -6.86 -8.19 15.52
C GLY A 53 -8.33 -8.09 15.10
N LEU A 54 -8.74 -7.04 14.36
CA LEU A 54 -10.08 -7.02 13.76
C LEU A 54 -10.19 -8.06 12.64
N LYS A 55 -11.24 -8.88 12.68
CA LYS A 55 -11.48 -9.96 11.70
C LYS A 55 -11.46 -9.48 10.24
N ASN A 56 -11.96 -8.27 9.99
CA ASN A 56 -12.08 -7.72 8.65
C ASN A 56 -10.99 -6.70 8.29
N ALA A 57 -9.99 -6.50 9.15
CA ALA A 57 -8.93 -5.51 8.89
C ALA A 57 -8.15 -5.79 7.60
N PRO A 58 -7.66 -7.03 7.34
CA PRO A 58 -6.90 -7.30 6.12
C PRO A 58 -7.69 -7.05 4.83
N ALA A 59 -8.96 -7.48 4.80
CA ALA A 59 -9.84 -7.29 3.65
C ALA A 59 -10.16 -5.80 3.40
N THR A 60 -10.41 -5.04 4.47
CA THR A 60 -10.70 -3.60 4.39
C THR A 60 -9.48 -2.83 3.92
N PHE A 61 -8.31 -3.15 4.48
CA PHE A 61 -7.04 -2.55 4.09
C PHE A 61 -6.70 -2.83 2.63
N ASN A 62 -6.72 -4.09 2.20
CA ASN A 62 -6.43 -4.47 0.82
C ASN A 62 -7.38 -3.76 -0.16
N ARG A 63 -8.68 -3.71 0.13
CA ARG A 63 -9.66 -2.98 -0.69
C ARG A 63 -9.34 -1.48 -0.78
N CYS A 64 -8.92 -0.87 0.32
CA CYS A 64 -8.52 0.53 0.35
C CYS A 64 -7.29 0.78 -0.53
N VAL A 65 -6.20 0.04 -0.31
CA VAL A 65 -4.95 0.18 -1.07
C VAL A 65 -5.16 -0.06 -2.55
N THR A 66 -5.84 -1.15 -2.92
CA THR A 66 -6.16 -1.45 -4.33
C THR A 66 -7.01 -0.35 -4.97
N HIS A 67 -7.95 0.25 -4.22
CA HIS A 67 -8.76 1.36 -4.72
C HIS A 67 -7.93 2.63 -4.93
N LEU A 68 -7.09 2.99 -3.97
CA LEU A 68 -6.23 4.18 -4.02
C LEU A 68 -5.19 4.09 -5.15
N LEU A 69 -4.62 2.90 -5.38
CA LEU A 69 -3.60 2.64 -6.40
C LEU A 69 -4.18 2.20 -7.76
N ARG A 70 -5.52 2.24 -7.93
CA ARG A 70 -6.18 1.71 -9.13
C ARG A 70 -5.69 2.34 -10.43
N SER A 71 -5.33 3.63 -10.42
CA SER A 71 -4.85 4.34 -11.61
C SER A 71 -3.45 3.94 -12.06
N VAL A 72 -2.68 3.27 -11.20
CA VAL A 72 -1.31 2.82 -11.47
C VAL A 72 -1.19 1.30 -11.48
N ARG A 73 -2.30 0.57 -11.30
CA ARG A 73 -2.33 -0.90 -11.15
C ARG A 73 -1.66 -1.68 -12.30
N ASP A 74 -1.58 -1.08 -13.49
CA ASP A 74 -1.05 -1.74 -14.69
C ASP A 74 0.48 -1.89 -14.64
N PHE A 75 1.16 -1.07 -13.83
CA PHE A 75 2.60 -1.16 -13.59
C PHE A 75 2.97 -1.24 -12.10
N ALA A 76 2.01 -1.03 -11.21
CA ALA A 76 2.16 -1.04 -9.75
C ALA A 76 1.03 -1.84 -9.06
N PRO A 77 0.80 -3.13 -9.38
CA PRO A 77 -0.15 -3.96 -8.66
C PRO A 77 0.19 -4.06 -7.17
N SER A 78 -0.85 -4.10 -6.34
CA SER A 78 -0.72 -4.25 -4.88
C SER A 78 -1.29 -5.58 -4.42
N TYR A 79 -0.68 -6.15 -3.38
CA TYR A 79 -1.15 -7.33 -2.66
C TYR A 79 -0.96 -7.11 -1.16
N PHE A 80 -2.05 -6.83 -0.44
CA PHE A 80 -1.99 -6.42 0.96
C PHE A 80 -1.00 -5.26 1.17
N ASP A 81 0.06 -5.47 1.95
CA ASP A 81 1.07 -4.46 2.30
C ASP A 81 2.13 -4.29 1.20
N ASP A 82 2.21 -5.18 0.23
CA ASP A 82 3.22 -5.13 -0.83
C ASP A 82 2.69 -4.42 -2.08
N VAL A 83 3.47 -3.48 -2.61
CA VAL A 83 3.26 -2.88 -3.93
C VAL A 83 4.43 -3.24 -4.82
N PHE A 84 4.14 -3.93 -5.92
CA PHE A 84 5.13 -4.38 -6.89
C PHE A 84 5.16 -3.42 -8.05
N ILE A 85 6.30 -2.76 -8.29
CA ILE A 85 6.48 -1.89 -9.44
C ILE A 85 7.28 -2.65 -10.48
N HIS A 86 6.80 -2.66 -11.71
CA HIS A 86 7.48 -3.30 -12.83
C HIS A 86 7.48 -2.40 -14.05
N SER A 87 8.59 -2.42 -14.79
CA SER A 87 8.79 -1.56 -15.95
C SER A 87 9.54 -2.28 -17.06
N ARG A 88 9.32 -1.79 -18.28
CA ARG A 88 10.05 -2.15 -19.49
C ARG A 88 10.08 -0.94 -20.43
N ALA A 89 11.03 -0.93 -21.34
CA ALA A 89 11.19 0.05 -22.38
C ALA A 89 9.95 0.07 -23.27
N VAL A 90 9.41 1.27 -23.48
CA VAL A 90 8.28 1.53 -24.38
C VAL A 90 8.46 2.92 -24.98
N ASN A 91 8.02 3.13 -26.22
CA ASN A 91 8.03 4.44 -26.90
C ASN A 91 9.43 5.12 -26.95
N GLY A 92 10.48 4.32 -27.15
CA GLY A 92 11.86 4.82 -27.26
C GLY A 92 12.52 5.20 -25.94
N LYS A 93 11.83 5.04 -24.79
CA LYS A 93 12.42 5.21 -23.46
C LYS A 93 13.10 3.92 -23.02
N SER A 94 14.25 4.04 -22.36
CA SER A 94 14.93 2.93 -21.69
C SER A 94 14.11 2.41 -20.50
N ASP A 95 14.47 1.22 -20.02
CA ASP A 95 13.85 0.60 -18.85
C ASP A 95 13.94 1.50 -17.61
N VAL A 96 15.10 2.14 -17.40
CA VAL A 96 15.37 3.03 -16.25
C VAL A 96 14.54 4.31 -16.32
N GLU A 97 14.39 4.91 -17.50
CA GLU A 97 13.55 6.10 -17.68
C GLU A 97 12.07 5.78 -17.39
N MET A 98 11.59 4.66 -17.92
CA MET A 98 10.23 4.17 -17.65
C MET A 98 10.03 3.87 -16.16
N HIS A 99 10.99 3.20 -15.51
CA HIS A 99 10.91 2.89 -14.09
C HIS A 99 10.92 4.13 -13.20
N THR A 100 11.72 5.13 -13.54
CA THR A 100 11.74 6.42 -12.85
C THR A 100 10.38 7.14 -12.97
N GLU A 101 9.73 7.08 -14.13
CA GLU A 101 8.39 7.65 -14.32
C GLU A 101 7.31 6.91 -13.53
N HIS A 102 7.35 5.58 -13.50
CA HIS A 102 6.45 4.75 -12.73
C HIS A 102 6.58 5.02 -11.23
N LEU A 103 7.82 5.02 -10.71
CA LEU A 103 8.09 5.37 -9.31
C LEU A 103 7.58 6.77 -8.97
N ARG A 104 7.84 7.77 -9.82
CA ARG A 104 7.35 9.13 -9.60
C ARG A 104 5.82 9.17 -9.49
N LYS A 105 5.11 8.59 -10.45
CA LYS A 105 3.63 8.54 -10.46
C LYS A 105 3.07 7.85 -9.22
N LEU A 106 3.64 6.70 -8.85
CA LEU A 106 3.22 5.94 -7.68
C LEU A 106 3.46 6.72 -6.39
N LEU A 107 4.66 7.25 -6.19
CA LEU A 107 5.03 8.00 -4.97
C LEU A 107 4.24 9.31 -4.84
N GLU A 108 3.92 9.99 -5.94
CA GLU A 108 3.03 11.16 -5.95
C GLU A 108 1.61 10.79 -5.50
N LEU A 109 1.09 9.66 -5.99
CA LEU A 109 -0.24 9.16 -5.61
C LEU A 109 -0.28 8.74 -4.14
N MET A 110 0.74 8.02 -3.67
CA MET A 110 0.90 7.65 -2.26
C MET A 110 0.97 8.90 -1.38
N ARG A 111 1.76 9.90 -1.75
CA ARG A 111 1.86 11.18 -1.04
C ARG A 111 0.52 11.91 -0.98
N LYS A 112 -0.23 11.96 -2.08
CA LYS A 112 -1.57 12.56 -2.14
C LYS A 112 -2.53 11.91 -1.15
N HIS A 113 -2.46 10.59 -1.00
CA HIS A 113 -3.34 9.82 -0.12
C HIS A 113 -2.77 9.58 1.28
N LYS A 114 -1.61 10.15 1.60
CA LYS A 114 -0.90 9.93 2.88
C LYS A 114 -0.68 8.44 3.17
N LEU A 115 -0.33 7.69 2.13
CA LEU A 115 0.06 6.28 2.23
C LEU A 115 1.59 6.20 2.32
N TYR A 116 2.10 5.61 3.37
CA TYR A 116 3.52 5.60 3.72
C TYR A 116 4.12 4.20 3.57
N ALA A 117 5.32 4.13 2.99
CA ALA A 117 6.10 2.91 2.87
C ALA A 117 7.18 2.82 3.97
N ASN A 118 7.56 1.59 4.33
CA ASN A 118 8.69 1.31 5.20
C ASN A 118 9.97 1.24 4.37
N LEU A 119 10.70 2.36 4.30
CA LEU A 119 11.91 2.49 3.48
C LEU A 119 12.93 1.37 3.70
N LYS A 120 13.05 0.82 4.92
CA LYS A 120 14.00 -0.26 5.25
C LYS A 120 13.67 -1.59 4.58
N LYS A 121 12.41 -1.77 4.17
CA LYS A 121 11.92 -2.98 3.51
C LYS A 121 11.64 -2.76 2.03
N CYS A 122 11.72 -1.53 1.55
CA CYS A 122 11.62 -1.24 0.13
C CYS A 122 12.87 -1.71 -0.61
N ILE A 123 12.67 -2.25 -1.80
CA ILE A 123 13.75 -2.60 -2.74
C ILE A 123 13.51 -1.77 -3.99
N PHE A 124 14.54 -1.04 -4.43
CA PHE A 124 14.50 -0.25 -5.64
C PHE A 124 15.44 -0.85 -6.70
N GLY A 125 14.95 -0.99 -7.93
CA GLY A 125 15.68 -1.46 -9.11
C GLY A 125 15.84 -0.37 -10.15
#